data_AF-A0A7J8XKL6-F1
#
_entry.id   AF-A0A7J8XKL6-F1
#
_cell.length_a   1.000
_cell.length_b   1.000
_cell.length_c   1.000
_cell.angle_alpha   90.00
_cell.angle_beta   90.00
_cell.angle_gamma   90.00
#
_symmetry.space_group_name_H-M   'P 1'
#
loop_
_entity.id
_entity.type
_entity.pdbx_description
1 polymer ?
#
loop_
_entity_poly.entity_id
_entity_poly.type
_entity_poly.pdbx_seq_one_letter_code
_entity_poly.pdbx_strand_id
1 'polypeptide(L)'
;MVEGVNERGLTLTGFLFLHALFIEKGRLETTWTVLRKFGYNNDIKLSDDLIPHSSVKRAPDQSVELTNEAIEYLRGIYELFDGDL
;
A
#
# COMPACT_ATOMS: atom_id res chain seq x y z
N MET A 1 17.85 -22.47 2.16
CA MET A 1 16.38 -22.45 2.03
C MET A 1 16.06 -21.61 0.80
N VAL A 2 15.05 -21.97 0.01
CA VAL A 2 14.65 -21.12 -1.12
C VAL A 2 14.01 -19.87 -0.52
N GLU A 3 14.75 -18.78 -0.39
CA GLU A 3 14.30 -17.59 0.36
C GLU A 3 13.08 -16.89 -0.26
N GLY A 4 12.64 -17.30 -1.45
CA GLY A 4 11.53 -16.67 -2.18
C GLY A 4 10.13 -17.22 -1.90
N VAL A 5 9.99 -18.46 -1.43
CA VAL A 5 8.68 -19.10 -1.19
C VAL A 5 8.74 -19.95 0.07
N ASN A 6 7.68 -19.89 0.90
CA ASN A 6 7.50 -20.77 2.05
C ASN A 6 6.11 -21.43 2.01
N GLU A 7 5.76 -22.18 3.06
CA GLU A 7 4.47 -22.88 3.17
C GLU A 7 3.24 -21.95 3.14
N ARG A 8 3.44 -20.65 3.42
CA ARG A 8 2.39 -19.61 3.39
C ARG A 8 2.35 -18.85 2.06
N GLY A 9 3.25 -19.14 1.12
CA GLY A 9 3.29 -18.54 -0.21
C GLY A 9 4.55 -17.70 -0.47
N LEU A 10 4.41 -16.69 -1.32
CA LEU A 10 5.50 -15.81 -1.75
C LEU A 10 6.00 -14.96 -0.58
N THR A 11 7.30 -14.98 -0.32
CA THR A 11 7.93 -14.17 0.72
C THR A 11 8.23 -12.74 0.22
N LEU A 12 8.58 -11.83 1.12
CA LEU A 12 9.07 -10.50 0.74
C LEU A 12 10.30 -10.60 -0.19
N THR A 13 11.25 -11.47 0.13
CA THR A 13 12.44 -11.70 -0.71
C THR A 13 12.04 -12.20 -2.10
N GLY A 14 11.09 -13.12 -2.19
CA GLY A 14 10.58 -13.62 -3.47
C GLY A 14 9.86 -12.55 -4.28
N PHE A 15 9.06 -11.71 -3.62
CA PHE A 15 8.37 -10.59 -4.23
C PHE A 15 9.34 -9.57 -4.84
N LEU A 16 10.37 -9.18 -4.07
CA LEU A 16 11.42 -8.27 -4.55
C LEU A 16 12.22 -8.89 -5.71
N PHE A 17 12.55 -10.18 -5.60
CA PHE A 17 13.23 -10.92 -6.66
C PHE A 17 12.42 -10.92 -7.96
N LEU A 18 11.11 -11.17 -7.91
CA LEU A 18 10.26 -11.16 -9.11
C LEU A 18 10.26 -9.80 -9.81
N HIS A 19 10.18 -8.71 -9.05
CA HIS A 19 10.25 -7.36 -9.61
C HIS A 19 11.62 -7.03 -10.22
N ALA A 20 12.72 -7.44 -9.57
CA ALA A 20 14.06 -7.33 -10.14
C ALA A 20 14.18 -8.13 -11.45
N LEU A 21 13.68 -9.37 -11.47
CA LEU A 21 13.67 -10.23 -12.66
C LEU A 21 12.88 -9.63 -13.83
N PHE A 22 11.72 -8.99 -13.57
CA PHE A 22 10.96 -8.31 -14.61
C PHE A 22 11.73 -7.13 -15.20
N ILE A 23 12.46 -6.39 -14.36
CA ILE A 23 13.30 -5.28 -14.80
C ILE A 23 14.45 -5.78 -15.67
N GLU A 24 15.18 -6.81 -15.23
CA GLU A 24 16.28 -7.42 -15.98
C GLU A 24 15.84 -7.97 -17.34
N LYS A 25 14.60 -8.49 -17.43
CA LYS A 25 14.00 -8.98 -18.68
C LYS A 25 13.37 -7.89 -19.55
N GLY A 26 13.51 -6.61 -19.19
CA GLY A 26 12.95 -5.48 -19.93
C GLY A 26 11.43 -5.33 -19.84
N ARG A 27 10.77 -6.02 -18.90
CA ARG A 27 9.32 -6.01 -18.68
C ARG A 27 8.92 -5.02 -17.58
N LEU A 28 9.36 -3.77 -17.72
CA LEU A 28 9.21 -2.73 -16.71
C LEU A 28 7.73 -2.41 -16.38
N GLU A 29 6.84 -2.53 -17.36
CA GLU A 29 5.40 -2.22 -17.23
C GLU A 29 4.71 -3.01 -16.12
N THR A 30 5.13 -4.26 -15.87
CA THR A 30 4.56 -5.07 -14.79
C THR A 30 4.86 -4.48 -13.42
N THR A 31 6.10 -4.03 -13.20
CA THR A 31 6.49 -3.34 -11.96
C THR A 31 5.82 -1.97 -11.85
N TRP A 32 5.77 -1.20 -12.95
CA TRP A 32 5.11 0.10 -12.95
C TRP A 32 3.61 0.02 -12.73
N THR A 33 2.92 -1.01 -13.23
CA THR A 33 1.49 -1.23 -12.98
C THR A 33 1.20 -1.38 -11.48
N VAL A 34 2.04 -2.13 -10.76
CA VAL A 34 1.92 -2.26 -9.30
C VAL A 34 2.18 -0.92 -8.61
N LEU A 35 3.28 -0.24 -8.95
CA LEU A 35 3.61 1.07 -8.38
C LEU A 35 2.48 2.08 -8.57
N ARG A 36 1.87 2.14 -9.77
CA ARG A 36 0.72 3.00 -10.07
C ARG A 36 -0.52 2.62 -9.28
N LYS A 37 -0.82 1.33 -9.14
CA LYS A 37 -1.96 0.85 -8.36
C LYS A 37 -1.88 1.28 -6.90
N PHE A 38 -0.67 1.35 -6.35
CA PHE A 38 -0.38 1.82 -4.99
C PHE A 38 0.03 3.30 -4.93
N GLY A 39 -0.15 4.05 -6.03
CA GLY A 39 -0.13 5.49 -5.99
C GLY A 39 1.21 6.19 -6.21
N TYR A 40 2.23 5.47 -6.65
CA TYR A 40 3.54 6.05 -6.93
C TYR A 40 3.57 6.75 -8.30
N ASN A 41 4.19 7.93 -8.35
CA ASN A 41 4.41 8.72 -9.56
C ASN A 41 5.72 8.31 -10.28
N ASN A 42 6.09 9.02 -11.35
CA ASN A 42 7.30 8.72 -12.15
C ASN A 42 8.62 8.87 -11.37
N ASP A 43 8.61 9.68 -10.31
CA ASP A 43 9.76 9.93 -9.46
C ASP A 43 9.85 8.94 -8.29
N ILE A 44 9.01 7.89 -8.29
CA ILE A 44 8.90 6.89 -7.22
C ILE A 44 8.57 7.58 -5.87
N LYS A 45 7.70 8.60 -5.94
CA LYS A 45 7.11 9.25 -4.77
C LYS A 45 5.60 8.98 -4.78
N LEU A 46 4.98 8.96 -3.61
CA LEU A 46 3.51 8.96 -3.54
C LEU A 46 3.00 10.22 -4.26
N SER A 47 2.00 10.06 -5.12
CA SER A 47 1.38 11.19 -5.80
C SER A 47 0.72 12.12 -4.80
N ASP A 48 0.83 13.43 -5.01
CA ASP A 48 0.17 14.44 -4.17
C ASP A 48 -1.36 14.24 -4.14
N ASP A 49 -1.94 13.62 -5.19
CA ASP A 49 -3.37 13.27 -5.25
C ASP A 49 -3.81 12.28 -4.17
N LEU A 50 -2.89 11.48 -3.60
CA LEU A 50 -3.18 10.54 -2.53
C LEU A 50 -3.07 11.14 -1.14
N ILE A 51 -2.39 12.28 -1.02
CA ILE A 51 -2.25 12.99 0.24
C ILE A 51 -3.35 14.06 0.24
N PRO A 52 -4.42 13.91 1.04
CA PRO A 52 -5.51 14.88 1.02
C PRO A 52 -5.01 16.23 1.52
N HIS A 53 -4.64 17.13 0.61
CA HIS A 53 -4.00 18.38 1.01
C HIS A 53 -4.97 19.39 1.63
N SER A 54 -6.29 19.32 1.38
CA SER A 54 -7.25 20.27 1.99
C SER A 54 -8.75 20.01 1.73
N SER A 55 -9.22 18.78 1.48
CA SER A 55 -10.56 18.59 0.90
C SER A 55 -11.75 18.70 1.87
N VAL A 56 -11.54 18.73 3.19
CA VAL A 56 -12.65 18.90 4.13
C VAL A 56 -12.91 20.38 4.37
N LYS A 57 -13.75 20.97 3.50
CA LYS A 57 -14.35 22.28 3.77
C LYS A 57 -15.30 22.12 4.96
N ARG A 58 -14.98 22.74 6.09
CA ARG A 58 -15.82 22.76 7.29
C ARG A 58 -16.26 24.19 7.61
N ALA A 59 -17.48 24.35 8.10
CA ALA A 59 -17.88 25.57 8.78
C ALA A 59 -17.19 25.65 10.16
N PRO A 60 -17.03 26.86 10.75
CA PRO A 60 -16.35 27.04 12.04
C PRO A 60 -16.96 26.24 13.20
N ASP A 61 -18.23 25.88 13.10
CA ASP A 61 -19.04 25.17 14.09
C ASP A 61 -19.17 23.65 13.82
N GLN A 62 -18.52 23.13 12.77
CA GLN A 62 -18.59 21.71 12.43
C GLN A 62 -17.42 20.89 13.00
N SER A 63 -17.73 19.69 13.49
CA SER A 63 -16.76 18.63 13.82
C SER A 63 -16.52 17.70 12.63
N VAL A 64 -15.43 16.92 12.71
CA VAL A 64 -15.11 15.85 11.77
C VAL A 64 -14.97 14.57 12.57
N GLU A 65 -15.69 13.54 12.16
CA GLU A 65 -15.69 12.22 12.79
C GLU A 65 -15.38 11.15 11.74
N LEU A 66 -14.89 10.00 12.19
CA LEU A 66 -14.68 8.84 11.33
C LEU A 66 -16.03 8.20 11.00
N THR A 67 -16.19 7.77 9.76
CA THR A 67 -17.34 6.93 9.41
C THR A 67 -17.16 5.53 10.01
N ASN A 68 -18.25 4.78 10.10
CA ASN A 68 -18.20 3.39 10.58
C ASN A 68 -17.26 2.54 9.72
N GLU A 69 -17.23 2.76 8.40
CA GLU A 69 -16.33 2.05 7.49
C GLU A 69 -14.86 2.34 7.78
N ALA A 70 -14.53 3.60 8.09
CA ALA A 70 -13.17 3.98 8.47
C ALA A 70 -12.77 3.35 9.82
N ILE A 71 -13.69 3.31 10.78
CA ILE A 71 -13.47 2.67 12.08
C ILE A 71 -13.20 1.17 11.89
N GLU A 72 -14.03 0.47 11.13
CA GLU A 72 -13.86 -0.97 10.89
C GLU A 72 -12.60 -1.29 10.09
N TYR A 73 -12.24 -0.45 9.12
CA TYR A 73 -10.95 -0.57 8.43
C TYR A 73 -9.77 -0.47 9.41
N LEU A 74 -9.76 0.57 10.27
CA LEU A 74 -8.70 0.77 11.25
C LEU A 74 -8.65 -0.35 12.30
N ARG A 75 -9.80 -0.88 12.72
CA ARG A 75 -9.88 -2.05 13.60
C ARG A 75 -9.20 -3.27 12.97
N GLY A 76 -9.50 -3.57 11.70
CA GLY A 76 -8.87 -4.68 11.00
C GLY A 76 -7.35 -4.51 10.86
N ILE A 77 -6.87 -3.28 10.65
CA ILE A 77 -5.43 -2.98 10.67
C ILE A 77 -4.84 -3.22 12.07
N TYR A 78 -5.50 -2.76 13.12
CA TYR A 78 -5.05 -2.99 14.50
C TYR A 78 -4.91 -4.49 14.78
N GLU A 79 -5.97 -5.28 14.52
CA GLU A 79 -5.98 -6.73 14.74
C GLU A 79 -4.90 -7.46 13.95
N LEU A 80 -4.57 -7.00 12.73
CA LEU A 80 -3.50 -7.58 11.92
C LEU A 80 -2.11 -7.45 12.56
N PHE A 81 -1.89 -6.40 13.35
CA PHE A 81 -0.61 -6.11 14.00
C PHE A 81 -0.61 -6.40 15.51
N ASP A 82 -1.74 -6.82 16.06
CA ASP A 82 -1.87 -7.21 17.47
C ASP A 82 -1.24 -8.60 17.68
N GLY A 83 0.08 -8.62 17.80
CA GLY A 83 0.89 -9.85 17.84
C GLY A 83 0.79 -10.66 19.14
N ASP A 84 -0.02 -10.21 20.10
CA ASP A 84 -0.29 -10.91 21.37
C ASP A 84 -1.54 -11.81 21.31
N LEU A 85 -2.23 -11.86 20.15
CA LEU A 85 -3.28 -12.84 19.80
C LEU A 85 -2.72 -14.01 18.98
#